data_AF-A0A1B7LUN8-F1
#
_entry.id   AF-A0A1B7LUN8-F1
#
_cell.length_a   1.000
_cell.length_b   1.000
_cell.length_c   1.000
_cell.angle_alpha   90.00
_cell.angle_beta   90.00
_cell.angle_gamma   90.00
#
_symmetry.space_group_name_H-M   'P 1'
#
loop_
_entity.id
_entity.type
_entity.pdbx_description
1 polymer ?
#
loop_
_entity_poly.entity_id
_entity_poly.type
_entity_poly.pdbx_seq_one_letter_code
_entity_poly.pdbx_strand_id
1 'polypeptide(L)'
;MIRYWSFYQVLEYFFPHFDKQVAVAELTRFLRNPLFDPHDEESVLNVAELASSVSNNVKNEEEQLYTTLRSVVSELEVKRFIRDHELEEHLSDKNSELSTVRIQVSREEDILRRLAARIYAIRCGIVHSKSTNSKGAGSGLLPGTHHDDLILIELPLIEFLAQQALLKTATKFQI
;
A
#
# COMPACT_ATOMS: atom_id res chain seq x y z
N MET A 1 14.76 -9.23 7.86
CA MET A 1 13.80 -9.62 6.80
C MET A 1 12.44 -10.15 7.26
N ILE A 2 12.37 -11.23 8.04
CA ILE A 2 11.08 -11.92 8.29
C ILE A 2 10.01 -11.02 8.93
N ARG A 3 10.41 -10.13 9.86
CA ARG A 3 9.51 -9.14 10.47
C ARG A 3 8.87 -8.23 9.41
N TYR A 4 9.65 -7.75 8.44
CA TYR A 4 9.14 -6.92 7.36
C TYR A 4 8.09 -7.67 6.55
N TRP A 5 8.38 -8.92 6.17
CA TRP A 5 7.43 -9.76 5.46
C TRP A 5 6.17 -10.03 6.29
N SER A 6 6.29 -10.28 7.59
CA SER A 6 5.13 -10.45 8.48
C SER A 6 4.25 -9.21 8.54
N PHE A 7 4.82 -8.00 8.63
CA PHE A 7 4.03 -6.77 8.58
C PHE A 7 3.38 -6.54 7.21
N TYR A 8 4.05 -6.92 6.13
CA TYR A 8 3.43 -6.94 4.81
C TYR A 8 2.22 -7.88 4.75
N GLN A 9 2.35 -9.10 5.29
CA GLN A 9 1.24 -10.07 5.33
C GLN A 9 0.04 -9.52 6.13
N VAL A 10 0.28 -8.72 7.17
CA VAL A 10 -0.81 -8.02 7.89
C VAL A 10 -1.52 -7.03 6.96
N LEU A 11 -0.80 -6.24 6.17
CA LEU A 11 -1.42 -5.34 5.19
C LEU A 11 -2.20 -6.11 4.13
N GLU A 12 -1.59 -7.17 3.57
CA GLU A 12 -2.18 -8.03 2.54
C GLU A 12 -3.50 -8.67 2.99
N TYR A 13 -3.56 -9.12 4.25
CA TYR A 13 -4.79 -9.62 4.86
C TYR A 13 -5.97 -8.63 4.76
N PHE A 14 -5.70 -7.32 4.84
CA PHE A 14 -6.72 -6.29 4.79
C PHE A 14 -7.04 -5.76 3.38
N PHE A 15 -6.34 -6.20 2.34
CA PHE A 15 -6.60 -5.74 0.96
C PHE A 15 -8.08 -5.89 0.56
N PRO A 16 -8.74 -7.06 0.73
CA PRO A 16 -10.13 -7.21 0.32
C PRO A 16 -11.08 -6.33 1.13
N HIS A 17 -10.75 -6.05 2.40
CA HIS A 17 -11.56 -5.21 3.27
C HIS A 17 -11.58 -3.76 2.78
N PHE A 18 -10.40 -3.17 2.56
CA PHE A 18 -10.29 -1.78 2.14
C PHE A 18 -10.72 -1.57 0.69
N ASP A 19 -10.43 -2.50 -0.22
CA ASP A 19 -10.94 -2.44 -1.59
C ASP A 19 -12.47 -2.40 -1.62
N LYS A 20 -13.12 -3.29 -0.85
CA LYS A 20 -14.58 -3.31 -0.73
C LYS A 20 -15.11 -2.03 -0.10
N GLN A 21 -14.46 -1.53 0.95
CA GLN A 21 -14.86 -0.29 1.62
C GLN A 21 -14.84 0.91 0.67
N VAL A 22 -13.77 1.06 -0.11
CA VAL A 22 -13.64 2.12 -1.11
C VAL A 22 -14.69 1.99 -2.20
N ALA A 23 -14.89 0.79 -2.74
CA ALA A 23 -15.88 0.56 -3.80
C ALA A 23 -17.32 0.84 -3.32
N VAL A 24 -17.67 0.45 -2.09
CA VAL A 24 -18.96 0.78 -1.48
C VAL A 24 -19.11 2.29 -1.26
N ALA A 25 -18.05 2.98 -0.86
CA ALA A 25 -18.08 4.43 -0.68
C ALA A 25 -18.28 5.17 -2.00
N GLU A 26 -17.63 4.72 -3.09
CA GLU A 26 -17.81 5.27 -4.44
C GLU A 26 -19.22 5.04 -4.97
N LEU A 27 -19.74 3.82 -4.82
CA LEU A 27 -21.12 3.49 -5.18
C LEU A 27 -22.12 4.35 -4.40
N THR A 28 -21.91 4.49 -3.09
CA THR A 28 -22.77 5.33 -2.24
C THR A 28 -22.69 6.81 -2.65
N ARG A 29 -21.50 7.30 -3.03
CA ARG A 29 -21.33 8.67 -3.53
C ARG A 29 -22.07 8.88 -4.85
N PHE A 30 -22.01 7.91 -5.75
CA PHE A 30 -22.73 7.95 -7.02
C PHE A 30 -24.24 8.00 -6.81
N LEU A 31 -24.78 7.10 -5.98
CA LEU A 31 -26.22 7.04 -5.66
C LEU A 31 -26.74 8.28 -4.94
N ARG A 32 -25.89 9.01 -4.22
CA ARG A 32 -26.25 10.26 -3.52
C ARG A 32 -26.14 11.50 -4.41
N ASN A 33 -25.66 11.37 -5.64
CA ASN A 33 -25.55 12.50 -6.56
C ASN A 33 -26.96 12.95 -6.98
N PRO A 34 -27.31 14.25 -6.86
CA PRO A 34 -28.60 14.77 -7.32
C PRO A 34 -28.89 14.56 -8.82
N LEU A 35 -27.84 14.30 -9.61
CA LEU A 35 -27.96 13.99 -11.04
C LEU A 35 -28.30 12.52 -11.31
N PHE A 36 -28.25 11.65 -10.30
CA PHE A 36 -28.63 10.26 -10.45
C PHE A 36 -30.15 10.14 -10.56
N ASP A 37 -30.61 9.56 -11.67
CA ASP A 37 -32.02 9.24 -11.89
C ASP A 37 -32.20 7.71 -11.98
N PRO A 38 -32.95 7.07 -11.07
CA PRO A 38 -33.21 5.63 -11.13
C PRO A 38 -34.08 5.20 -12.32
N HIS A 39 -34.69 6.15 -13.04
CA HIS A 39 -35.48 5.89 -14.24
C HIS A 39 -34.69 6.05 -15.54
N ASP A 40 -33.46 6.57 -15.47
CA ASP A 40 -32.56 6.70 -16.60
C ASP A 40 -31.71 5.43 -16.77
N GLU A 41 -31.73 4.88 -17.98
CA GLU A 41 -31.06 3.61 -18.29
C GLU A 41 -29.52 3.73 -18.17
N GLU A 42 -28.96 4.89 -18.54
CA GLU A 42 -27.53 5.17 -18.42
C GLU A 42 -27.08 5.21 -16.95
N SER A 43 -27.86 5.89 -16.10
CA SER A 43 -27.65 5.93 -14.65
C SER A 43 -27.69 4.54 -14.00
N VAL A 44 -28.62 3.68 -14.42
CA VAL A 44 -28.74 2.30 -13.92
C VAL A 44 -27.60 1.41 -14.42
N LEU A 45 -27.18 1.55 -15.69
CA LEU A 45 -26.02 0.85 -16.24
C LEU A 45 -24.73 1.20 -15.48
N ASN A 46 -24.50 2.49 -15.22
CA ASN A 46 -23.34 2.95 -14.44
C ASN A 46 -23.31 2.33 -13.02
N VAL A 47 -24.46 2.21 -12.36
CA VAL A 47 -24.57 1.52 -11.07
C VAL A 47 -24.24 0.04 -11.19
N ALA A 48 -24.75 -0.64 -12.22
CA ALA A 48 -24.50 -2.06 -12.45
C ALA A 48 -23.01 -2.34 -12.76
N GLU A 49 -22.35 -1.46 -13.50
CA GLU A 49 -20.91 -1.53 -13.77
C GLU A 49 -20.09 -1.32 -12.50
N LEU A 50 -20.42 -0.30 -11.70
CA LEU A 50 -19.78 -0.05 -10.40
C LEU A 50 -20.00 -1.21 -9.42
N ALA A 51 -21.19 -1.80 -9.39
CA ALA A 51 -21.46 -2.98 -8.56
C ALA A 51 -20.71 -4.22 -9.03
N SER A 52 -20.55 -4.38 -10.35
CA SER A 52 -19.81 -5.49 -10.94
C SER A 52 -18.30 -5.38 -10.70
N SER A 53 -17.75 -4.16 -10.72
CA SER A 53 -16.33 -3.92 -10.40
C SER A 53 -16.01 -4.22 -8.93
N VAL A 54 -16.96 -4.02 -8.00
CA VAL A 54 -16.83 -4.45 -6.60
C VAL A 54 -16.66 -5.98 -6.50
N SER A 55 -17.34 -6.74 -7.35
CA SER A 55 -17.30 -8.20 -7.37
C SER A 55 -16.09 -8.76 -8.10
N ASN A 56 -15.64 -8.10 -9.17
CA ASN A 56 -14.57 -8.56 -10.07
C ASN A 56 -13.24 -7.87 -9.76
N ASN A 57 -12.86 -7.75 -8.49
CA ASN A 57 -11.62 -7.07 -8.05
C ASN A 57 -10.34 -7.73 -8.59
N VAL A 58 -10.03 -7.49 -9.87
CA VAL A 58 -8.75 -7.81 -10.53
C VAL A 58 -7.87 -6.57 -10.45
N LYS A 59 -7.64 -6.07 -9.24
CA LYS A 59 -6.60 -5.05 -9.00
C LYS A 59 -5.26 -5.76 -8.83
N ASN A 60 -4.20 -5.18 -9.38
CA ASN A 60 -2.86 -5.67 -9.14
C ASN A 60 -2.48 -5.47 -7.65
N GLU A 61 -1.65 -6.35 -7.09
CA GLU A 61 -1.28 -6.37 -5.66
C GLU A 61 -0.78 -4.99 -5.17
N GLU A 62 0.01 -4.29 -6.00
CA GLU A 62 0.48 -2.93 -5.72
C GLU A 62 -0.66 -1.90 -5.59
N GLU A 63 -1.71 -2.02 -6.42
CA GLU A 63 -2.89 -1.14 -6.37
C GLU A 63 -3.71 -1.39 -5.10
N GLN A 64 -3.83 -2.65 -4.69
CA GLN A 64 -4.53 -3.03 -3.47
C GLN A 64 -3.77 -2.54 -2.24
N LEU A 65 -2.43 -2.62 -2.27
CA LEU A 65 -1.58 -2.02 -1.26
C LEU A 65 -1.77 -0.51 -1.20
N TYR A 66 -1.73 0.21 -2.32
CA TYR A 66 -2.00 1.64 -2.36
C TYR A 66 -3.37 2.00 -1.79
N THR A 67 -4.42 1.28 -2.21
CA THR A 67 -5.79 1.47 -1.71
C THR A 67 -5.85 1.26 -0.19
N THR A 68 -5.14 0.25 0.31
CA THR A 68 -5.02 -0.02 1.75
C THR A 68 -4.31 1.12 2.48
N LEU A 69 -3.15 1.57 2.00
CA LEU A 69 -2.39 2.66 2.63
C LEU A 69 -3.22 3.95 2.71
N ARG A 70 -3.88 4.32 1.61
CA ARG A 70 -4.75 5.50 1.54
C ARG A 70 -5.97 5.41 2.48
N SER A 71 -6.43 4.19 2.78
CA SER A 71 -7.57 3.98 3.68
C SER A 71 -7.18 4.05 5.16
N VAL A 72 -5.89 3.80 5.48
CA VAL A 72 -5.43 3.68 6.87
C VAL A 72 -4.68 4.90 7.38
N VAL A 73 -4.00 5.65 6.51
CA VAL A 73 -3.20 6.82 6.88
C VAL A 73 -3.36 7.98 5.92
N SER A 74 -3.18 9.20 6.43
CA SER A 74 -3.02 10.40 5.60
C SER A 74 -1.56 10.61 5.19
N GLU A 75 -1.34 11.34 4.09
CA GLU A 75 0.00 11.73 3.66
C GLU A 75 0.76 12.51 4.74
N LEU A 76 0.08 13.37 5.47
CA LEU A 76 0.69 14.19 6.51
C LEU A 76 1.25 13.34 7.65
N GLU A 77 0.54 12.28 8.03
CA GLU A 77 0.99 11.33 9.06
C GLU A 77 2.23 10.57 8.61
N VAL A 78 2.26 10.11 7.36
CA VAL A 78 3.43 9.43 6.78
C VAL A 78 4.62 10.37 6.66
N LYS A 79 4.42 11.59 6.14
CA LYS A 79 5.47 12.61 6.03
C LYS A 79 6.06 12.96 7.41
N ARG A 80 5.20 13.09 8.43
CA ARG A 80 5.64 13.29 9.82
C ARG A 80 6.43 12.09 10.33
N PHE A 81 5.92 10.88 10.15
CA PHE A 81 6.58 9.65 10.61
C PHE A 81 7.98 9.50 10.01
N ILE A 82 8.12 9.73 8.70
CA ILE A 82 9.40 9.67 7.98
C ILE A 82 10.43 10.64 8.57
N ARG A 83 10.01 11.87 8.85
CA ARG A 83 10.89 12.89 9.45
C ARG A 83 11.28 12.51 10.88
N ASP A 84 10.33 12.08 11.69
CA ASP A 84 10.55 11.78 13.11
C ASP A 84 11.46 10.54 13.31
N HIS A 85 11.55 9.66 12.30
CA HIS A 85 12.44 8.49 12.28
C HIS A 85 13.67 8.68 11.35
N GLU A 86 13.92 9.89 10.88
CA GLU A 86 15.10 10.23 10.05
C GLU A 86 15.25 9.37 8.77
N LEU A 87 14.14 8.93 8.17
CA LEU A 87 14.14 8.02 7.03
C LEU A 87 14.34 8.72 5.67
N GLU A 88 14.29 10.05 5.62
CA GLU A 88 14.27 10.81 4.37
C GLU A 88 15.52 10.60 3.50
N GLU A 89 16.71 10.57 4.11
CA GLU A 89 17.96 10.32 3.38
C GLU A 89 17.98 8.90 2.78
N HIS A 90 17.55 7.90 3.56
CA HIS A 90 17.51 6.52 3.11
C HIS A 90 16.51 6.29 1.97
N LEU A 91 15.30 6.86 2.09
CA LEU A 91 14.24 6.70 1.10
C LEU A 91 14.51 7.43 -0.21
N SER A 92 15.32 8.50 -0.17
CA SER A 92 15.71 9.28 -1.34
C SER A 92 17.01 8.79 -1.99
N ASP A 93 17.72 7.84 -1.38
CA ASP A 93 18.99 7.33 -1.86
C ASP A 93 18.87 6.74 -3.26
N LYS A 94 19.75 7.22 -4.14
CA LYS A 94 19.80 6.79 -5.53
C LYS A 94 20.39 5.41 -5.71
N ASN A 95 21.27 5.01 -4.81
CA ASN A 95 22.01 3.76 -4.89
C ASN A 95 21.45 2.69 -3.95
N SER A 96 20.24 2.90 -3.44
CA SER A 96 19.56 1.96 -2.55
C SER A 96 19.46 0.58 -3.20
N GLU A 97 20.12 -0.40 -2.60
CA GLU A 97 20.05 -1.82 -2.99
C GLU A 97 18.70 -2.46 -2.60
N LEU A 98 17.92 -1.76 -1.76
CA LEU A 98 16.65 -2.23 -1.21
C LEU A 98 15.49 -2.08 -2.21
N SER A 99 15.43 -0.95 -2.92
CA SER A 99 14.42 -0.72 -3.96
C SER A 99 14.83 0.41 -4.89
N THR A 100 14.49 0.27 -6.17
CA THR A 100 14.67 1.30 -7.21
C THR A 100 13.66 2.44 -7.07
N VAL A 101 12.59 2.26 -6.29
CA VAL A 101 11.54 3.26 -6.07
C VAL A 101 11.98 4.23 -4.99
N ARG A 102 12.34 5.44 -5.40
CA ARG A 102 12.77 6.52 -4.49
C ARG A 102 11.58 7.35 -4.03
N ILE A 103 11.69 7.92 -2.84
CA ILE A 103 10.67 8.80 -2.27
C ILE A 103 11.33 10.11 -1.84
N GLN A 104 11.00 11.20 -2.52
CA GLN A 104 11.42 12.55 -2.14
C GLN A 104 10.28 13.24 -1.40
N VAL A 105 10.26 13.13 -0.07
CA VAL A 105 9.13 13.52 0.82
C VAL A 105 8.56 14.91 0.50
N SER A 106 9.43 15.87 0.21
CA SER A 106 9.07 17.26 -0.10
C SER A 106 8.57 17.50 -1.53
N ARG A 107 8.78 16.55 -2.45
CA ARG A 107 8.49 16.69 -3.89
C ARG A 107 7.44 15.72 -4.42
N GLU A 108 7.11 14.67 -3.69
CA GLU A 108 6.08 13.73 -4.13
C GLU A 108 4.67 14.33 -3.97
N GLU A 109 3.93 14.35 -5.08
CA GLU A 109 2.51 14.73 -5.13
C GLU A 109 1.61 13.70 -4.45
N ASP A 110 1.92 12.41 -4.60
CA ASP A 110 1.26 11.30 -3.89
C ASP A 110 2.33 10.38 -3.27
N ILE A 111 2.67 10.69 -2.02
CA ILE A 111 3.66 9.91 -1.27
C ILE A 111 3.18 8.49 -0.98
N LEU A 112 1.87 8.26 -0.85
CA LEU A 112 1.32 6.94 -0.52
C LEU A 112 1.44 5.99 -1.72
N ARG A 113 1.24 6.49 -2.94
CA ARG A 113 1.45 5.75 -4.18
C ARG A 113 2.89 5.26 -4.29
N ARG A 114 3.83 6.18 -4.08
CA ARG A 114 5.28 5.89 -4.10
C ARG A 114 5.66 4.89 -3.02
N LEU A 115 5.11 5.05 -1.83
CA LEU A 115 5.37 4.18 -0.70
C LEU A 115 4.83 2.76 -0.95
N ALA A 116 3.63 2.62 -1.52
CA ALA A 116 3.08 1.32 -1.92
C ALA A 116 4.00 0.63 -2.94
N ALA A 117 4.43 1.34 -3.98
CA ALA A 117 5.35 0.80 -4.98
C ALA A 117 6.69 0.36 -4.37
N ARG A 118 7.25 1.15 -3.42
CA ARG A 118 8.49 0.79 -2.72
C ARG A 118 8.30 -0.45 -1.86
N ILE A 119 7.24 -0.51 -1.05
CA ILE A 119 6.94 -1.64 -0.17
C ILE A 119 6.73 -2.92 -0.97
N TYR A 120 5.98 -2.84 -2.08
CA TYR A 120 5.76 -3.96 -3.00
C TYR A 120 7.07 -4.44 -3.63
N ALA A 121 7.93 -3.53 -4.09
CA ALA A 121 9.23 -3.88 -4.65
C ALA A 121 10.11 -4.61 -3.62
N ILE A 122 10.15 -4.15 -2.37
CA ILE A 122 10.89 -4.80 -1.28
C ILE A 122 10.32 -6.20 -1.00
N ARG A 123 8.99 -6.35 -0.92
CA ARG A 123 8.34 -7.65 -0.73
C ARG A 123 8.70 -8.62 -1.84
N CYS A 124 8.62 -8.18 -3.10
CA CYS A 124 9.04 -8.98 -4.25
C CYS A 124 10.51 -9.38 -4.14
N GLY A 125 11.39 -8.47 -3.72
CA GLY A 125 12.80 -8.76 -3.46
C GLY A 125 13.01 -9.83 -2.40
N ILE A 126 12.27 -9.77 -1.27
CA ILE A 126 12.35 -10.76 -0.18
C ILE A 126 11.84 -12.13 -0.64
N VAL A 127 10.68 -12.19 -1.31
CA VAL A 127 10.04 -13.45 -1.72
C VAL A 127 10.76 -14.11 -2.89
N HIS A 128 11.29 -13.32 -3.82
CA HIS A 128 12.00 -13.80 -5.00
C HIS A 128 13.52 -13.75 -4.82
N SER A 129 14.02 -14.02 -3.61
CA SER A 129 15.44 -14.19 -3.27
C SER A 129 16.05 -15.46 -3.92
N LYS A 130 15.79 -15.75 -5.19
CA LYS A 130 16.53 -16.74 -5.94
C LYS A 130 17.81 -16.09 -6.42
N SER A 131 18.94 -16.70 -6.06
CA SER A 131 20.30 -16.37 -6.53
C SER A 131 20.38 -16.50 -8.06
N THR A 132 19.81 -15.55 -8.80
CA THR A 132 20.06 -15.43 -10.23
C THR A 132 21.21 -14.44 -10.39
N ASN A 133 22.31 -14.87 -11.01
CA ASN A 133 23.48 -14.05 -11.33
C ASN A 133 23.17 -12.99 -12.42
N SER A 134 21.92 -12.55 -12.52
CA SER A 134 21.44 -11.63 -13.54
C SER A 134 21.61 -10.22 -13.00
N LYS A 135 22.59 -9.46 -13.53
CA LYS A 135 22.77 -8.02 -13.28
C LYS A 135 21.65 -7.20 -13.95
N GLY A 136 20.41 -7.45 -13.58
CA GLY A 136 19.23 -6.69 -13.97
C GLY A 136 18.37 -6.42 -12.75
N ALA A 137 17.51 -5.40 -12.82
CA ALA A 137 16.55 -5.06 -11.78
C ALA A 137 15.74 -6.32 -11.39
N GLY A 138 16.11 -6.95 -10.27
CA GLY A 138 15.67 -8.31 -9.96
C GLY A 138 16.66 -9.20 -9.20
N SER A 139 17.78 -8.67 -8.70
CA SER A 139 18.55 -9.37 -7.67
C SER A 139 17.70 -9.40 -6.39
N GLY A 140 17.09 -10.55 -6.09
CA GLY A 140 16.32 -10.71 -4.87
C GLY A 140 17.16 -10.40 -3.62
N LEU A 141 16.49 -9.97 -2.55
CA LEU A 141 17.14 -9.57 -1.31
C LEU A 141 17.52 -10.83 -0.53
N LEU A 142 18.83 -11.01 -0.33
CA LEU A 142 19.40 -12.19 0.31
C LEU A 142 19.32 -12.09 1.85
N PRO A 143 18.72 -13.08 2.55
CA PRO A 143 18.73 -13.15 4.01
C PRO A 143 20.15 -13.39 4.57
N GLY A 144 20.46 -12.77 5.70
CA GLY A 144 21.75 -12.89 6.39
C GLY A 144 22.89 -12.08 5.77
N THR A 145 22.58 -11.15 4.85
CA THR A 145 23.55 -10.21 4.27
C THR A 145 23.23 -8.77 4.69
N HIS A 146 23.98 -7.79 4.18
CA HIS A 146 23.75 -6.36 4.42
C HIS A 146 22.34 -5.87 4.06
N HIS A 147 21.58 -6.63 3.24
CA HIS A 147 20.18 -6.32 2.96
C HIS A 147 19.30 -6.35 4.22
N ASP A 148 19.65 -7.18 5.22
CA ASP A 148 18.93 -7.19 6.50
C ASP A 148 19.10 -5.85 7.23
N ASP A 149 20.31 -5.29 7.23
CA ASP A 149 20.61 -4.00 7.86
C ASP A 149 19.84 -2.86 7.17
N LEU A 150 19.76 -2.88 5.84
CA LEU A 150 18.97 -1.91 5.07
C LEU A 150 17.46 -2.02 5.38
N ILE A 151 16.94 -3.25 5.46
CA ILE A 151 15.52 -3.48 5.80
C ILE A 151 15.21 -3.03 7.22
N LEU A 152 16.15 -3.19 8.16
CA LEU A 152 15.96 -2.74 9.54
C LEU A 152 15.72 -1.23 9.64
N ILE A 153 16.27 -0.43 8.72
CA ILE A 153 16.04 1.02 8.66
C ILE A 153 14.57 1.33 8.31
N GLU A 154 13.99 0.63 7.33
CA GLU A 154 12.60 0.86 6.90
C GLU A 154 11.56 0.06 7.70
N LEU A 155 11.99 -0.87 8.56
CA LEU A 155 11.11 -1.73 9.33
C LEU A 155 10.09 -0.96 10.20
N PRO A 156 10.45 0.15 10.88
CA PRO A 156 9.49 0.93 11.65
C PRO A 156 8.34 1.48 10.80
N LEU A 157 8.61 1.81 9.52
CA LEU A 157 7.61 2.39 8.63
C LEU A 157 6.52 1.36 8.26
N ILE A 158 6.90 0.14 7.85
CA ILE A 158 5.91 -0.89 7.54
C ILE A 158 5.18 -1.38 8.80
N GLU A 159 5.87 -1.42 9.94
CA GLU A 159 5.26 -1.73 11.23
C GLU A 159 4.18 -0.71 11.60
N PHE A 160 4.48 0.59 11.48
CA PHE A 160 3.52 1.66 11.68
C PHE A 160 2.29 1.51 10.78
N LEU A 161 2.48 1.27 9.47
CA LEU A 161 1.36 1.11 8.53
C LEU A 161 0.49 -0.10 8.88
N ALA A 162 1.10 -1.23 9.25
CA ALA A 162 0.39 -2.43 9.68
C ALA A 162 -0.42 -2.18 10.96
N GLN A 163 0.14 -1.43 11.93
CA GLN A 163 -0.58 -1.01 13.13
C GLN A 163 -1.78 -0.12 12.78
N GLN A 164 -1.65 0.82 11.83
CA GLN A 164 -2.76 1.68 11.41
C GLN A 164 -3.89 0.87 10.76
N ALA A 165 -3.56 -0.15 9.96
CA ALA A 165 -4.55 -1.06 9.40
C ALA A 165 -5.33 -1.85 10.48
N LEU A 166 -4.62 -2.36 11.49
CA LEU A 166 -5.23 -3.04 12.63
C LEU A 166 -6.14 -2.09 13.43
N LEU A 167 -5.66 -0.88 13.74
CA LEU A 167 -6.42 0.11 14.51
C LEU A 167 -7.68 0.59 13.78
N LYS A 168 -7.61 0.76 12.46
CA LYS A 168 -8.77 1.18 11.65
C LYS A 168 -9.86 0.12 11.56
N THR A 169 -9.49 -1.15 11.64
CA THR A 169 -10.43 -2.28 11.55
C THR A 169 -10.88 -2.77 12.92
N ALA A 170 -10.18 -2.40 14.00
CA ALA A 170 -10.57 -2.69 15.36
C ALA A 170 -11.95 -2.10 15.68
N THR A 171 -12.93 -2.98 15.89
CA THR A 171 -14.26 -2.58 16.36
C THR A 171 -14.22 -2.39 17.88
N LYS A 172 -14.97 -1.40 18.39
CA LYS A 172 -15.11 -1.16 19.83
C LYS A 172 -15.67 -2.43 20.49
N PHE A 173 -14.88 -3.07 21.34
CA PHE A 173 -15.35 -4.16 22.20
C PHE A 173 -16.48 -3.63 23.08
N GLN A 174 -17.71 -4.13 22.87
CA GLN A 174 -18.84 -3.88 23.76
C GLN A 174 -18.82 -4.99 24.81
N ILE A 175 -18.55 -4.63 26.06
CA ILE A 175 -18.72 -5.47 27.26
C ILE A 175 -19.87 -4.88 28.06
#